data_AF-A0A166BVS8-F1
#
_entry.id   AF-A0A166BVS8-F1
#
_cell.length_a   1.000
_cell.length_b   1.000
_cell.length_c   1.000
_cell.angle_alpha   90.00
_cell.angle_beta   90.00
_cell.angle_gamma   90.00
#
_symmetry.space_group_name_H-M   'P 1'
#
loop_
_entity.id
_entity.type
_entity.pdbx_description
1 polymer ?
#
loop_
_entity_poly.entity_id
_entity_poly.type
_entity_poly.pdbx_seq_one_letter_code
_entity_poly.pdbx_strand_id
1 'polypeptide(L)'
;MKPTSDSLQKGAIVVLSSLVIGLLYTLRTAHVQCTIPSGQRYERPKYTYYGKDFPPELEMHVPLTTQVFDAAREYTLYADDAWQSLFTRSNGYVRLGDVGQPFAVAMWHQLHCLDGLRDALKHGREGNMTDEDVGHIDHCLDYLRQTVRCWSDTTLEAAERVEMPDGTARAGATGIGDLHICRDWRHVTDYVEDNYEIWQPAAEPRRPV
;
A
#
# COMPACT_ATOMS: atom_id res chain seq x y z
N MET A 1 48.69 -47.48 -29.94
CA MET A 1 47.39 -48.06 -30.29
C MET A 1 46.66 -47.05 -31.19
N LYS A 2 46.36 -47.38 -32.46
CA LYS A 2 45.63 -46.45 -33.35
C LYS A 2 44.12 -46.57 -33.06
N PRO A 3 43.37 -45.46 -32.95
CA PRO A 3 41.92 -45.52 -32.75
C PRO A 3 41.24 -46.22 -33.93
N THR A 4 40.23 -47.05 -33.65
CA THR A 4 39.46 -47.77 -34.67
C THR A 4 38.54 -46.81 -35.44
N SER A 5 38.19 -47.15 -36.68
CA SER A 5 37.31 -46.34 -37.54
C SER A 5 35.99 -45.95 -36.85
N ASP A 6 35.42 -46.86 -36.04
CA ASP A 6 34.19 -46.63 -35.27
C ASP A 6 34.37 -45.59 -34.15
N SER A 7 35.55 -45.58 -33.50
CA SER A 7 35.89 -44.57 -32.48
C SER A 7 36.06 -43.18 -33.08
N LEU A 8 36.62 -43.08 -34.28
CA LEU A 8 36.73 -41.81 -35.01
C LEU A 8 35.36 -41.29 -35.47
N GLN A 9 34.48 -42.19 -35.93
CA GLN A 9 33.14 -41.83 -36.39
C GLN A 9 32.23 -41.36 -35.23
N LYS A 10 32.25 -42.04 -34.09
CA LYS A 10 31.51 -41.61 -32.88
C LYS A 10 32.02 -40.27 -32.34
N GLY A 11 33.33 -40.05 -32.36
CA GLY A 11 33.93 -38.76 -32.00
C GLY A 11 33.46 -37.62 -32.92
N ALA A 12 33.42 -37.86 -34.23
CA ALA A 12 32.94 -36.87 -35.20
C ALA A 12 31.45 -36.50 -34.99
N ILE A 13 30.59 -37.48 -34.70
CA ILE A 13 29.16 -37.24 -34.45
C ILE A 13 28.97 -36.35 -33.21
N VAL A 14 29.66 -36.65 -32.10
CA VAL A 14 29.54 -35.85 -30.86
C VAL A 14 30.01 -34.40 -31.08
N VAL A 15 31.10 -34.21 -31.82
CA VAL A 15 31.61 -32.87 -32.15
C VAL A 15 30.60 -32.12 -33.01
N LEU A 16 30.06 -32.75 -34.06
CA LEU A 16 29.07 -32.14 -34.95
C LEU A 16 27.77 -31.80 -34.21
N SER A 17 27.26 -32.69 -33.36
CA SER A 17 26.06 -32.43 -32.55
C SER A 17 26.29 -31.26 -31.58
N SER A 18 27.47 -31.18 -30.96
CA SER A 18 27.80 -30.08 -30.05
C SER A 18 27.90 -28.74 -30.77
N LEU A 19 28.48 -28.73 -31.98
CA LEU A 19 28.55 -27.52 -32.83
C LEU A 19 27.17 -27.08 -33.30
N VAL A 20 26.29 -28.02 -33.68
CA VAL A 20 24.90 -27.71 -34.09
C VAL A 20 24.09 -27.18 -32.92
N ILE A 21 24.18 -27.80 -31.73
CA ILE A 21 23.49 -27.32 -30.52
C ILE A 21 24.01 -25.91 -30.14
N GLY A 22 25.33 -25.70 -30.21
CA GLY A 22 25.94 -24.39 -29.99
C GLY A 22 25.42 -23.34 -30.96
N LEU A 23 25.34 -23.67 -32.26
CA LEU A 23 24.80 -22.77 -33.29
C LEU A 23 23.31 -22.48 -33.08
N LEU A 24 22.50 -23.49 -32.75
CA LEU A 24 21.07 -23.28 -32.47
C LEU A 24 20.85 -22.43 -31.23
N TYR A 25 21.69 -22.60 -30.20
CA TYR A 25 21.65 -21.78 -28.99
C TYR A 25 22.03 -20.32 -29.29
N THR A 26 23.12 -20.08 -30.04
CA THR A 26 23.55 -18.72 -30.40
C THR A 26 22.54 -18.02 -31.31
N LEU A 27 21.97 -18.73 -32.30
CA LEU A 27 20.92 -18.19 -33.17
C LEU A 27 19.66 -17.83 -32.36
N ARG A 28 19.26 -18.66 -31.38
CA ARG A 28 18.11 -18.38 -30.51
C ARG A 28 18.36 -17.17 -29.61
N THR A 29 19.55 -17.06 -28.99
CA THR A 29 19.89 -15.90 -28.15
C THR A 29 19.98 -14.62 -28.97
N ALA A 30 20.53 -14.68 -30.19
CA ALA A 30 20.58 -13.53 -31.10
C ALA A 30 19.17 -13.08 -31.54
N HIS A 31 18.28 -14.04 -31.83
CA HIS A 31 16.88 -13.73 -32.13
C HIS A 31 16.18 -13.07 -30.93
N VAL A 32 16.32 -13.61 -29.72
CA VAL A 32 15.72 -13.03 -28.50
C VAL A 32 16.21 -11.60 -28.29
N GLN A 33 17.52 -11.34 -28.46
CA GLN A 33 18.10 -10.00 -28.34
C GLN A 33 17.60 -9.03 -29.43
N CYS A 34 17.35 -9.51 -30.65
CA CYS A 34 16.82 -8.68 -31.75
C CYS A 34 15.29 -8.49 -31.69
N THR A 35 14.55 -9.43 -31.08
CA THR A 35 13.09 -9.33 -30.93
C THR A 35 12.66 -8.58 -29.69
N ILE A 36 13.51 -8.49 -28.65
CA ILE A 36 13.26 -7.59 -27.52
C ILE A 36 13.61 -6.19 -28.02
N PRO A 37 12.63 -5.30 -28.24
CA PRO A 37 12.91 -3.95 -28.66
C PRO A 37 13.78 -3.30 -27.58
N SER A 38 15.01 -2.93 -27.93
CA SER A 38 15.86 -2.15 -27.04
C SER A 38 15.19 -0.80 -26.79
N GLY A 39 14.49 -0.69 -25.67
CA GLY A 39 14.03 0.58 -25.12
C GLY A 39 12.82 1.20 -25.82
N GLN A 40 11.65 0.55 -25.76
CA GLN A 40 10.47 1.37 -25.52
C GLN A 40 10.62 1.95 -24.12
N ARG A 41 11.20 3.15 -24.06
CA ARG A 41 11.16 3.98 -22.87
C ARG A 41 9.66 4.17 -22.58
N TYR A 42 9.17 3.60 -21.48
CA TYR A 42 7.82 3.86 -21.02
C TYR A 42 7.71 5.37 -20.81
N GLU A 43 7.05 6.06 -21.75
CA GLU A 43 6.67 7.44 -21.53
C GLU A 43 5.59 7.43 -20.47
N ARG A 44 5.85 8.10 -19.34
CA ARG A 44 4.86 8.21 -18.29
C ARG A 44 3.59 8.84 -18.87
N PRO A 45 2.40 8.34 -18.51
CA PRO A 45 1.16 8.98 -18.89
C PRO A 45 1.21 10.46 -18.47
N LYS A 46 0.80 11.36 -19.37
CA LYS A 46 0.62 12.76 -19.03
C LYS A 46 -0.79 12.93 -18.50
N TYR A 47 -0.90 13.42 -17.27
CA TYR A 47 -2.17 13.71 -16.61
C TYR A 47 -2.45 15.20 -16.62
N THR A 48 -3.71 15.59 -16.78
CA THR A 48 -4.17 16.99 -16.66
C THR A 48 -4.37 17.42 -15.22
N TYR A 49 -4.48 16.47 -14.27
CA TYR A 49 -4.81 16.70 -12.86
C TYR A 49 -6.15 17.41 -12.65
N TYR A 50 -7.06 17.25 -13.60
CA TYR A 50 -8.41 17.80 -13.54
C TYR A 50 -9.45 16.67 -13.56
N GLY A 51 -10.54 16.84 -12.81
CA GLY A 51 -11.60 15.84 -12.73
C GLY A 51 -11.06 14.53 -12.15
N LYS A 52 -11.03 13.47 -12.96
CA LYS A 52 -10.50 12.13 -12.60
C LYS A 52 -9.24 11.74 -13.40
N ASP A 53 -8.62 12.71 -14.08
CA ASP A 53 -7.44 12.49 -14.90
C ASP A 53 -6.15 12.78 -14.11
N PHE A 54 -5.81 11.86 -13.21
CA PHE A 54 -4.60 11.87 -12.38
C PHE A 54 -4.21 10.43 -12.02
N PRO A 55 -2.93 10.15 -11.66
CA PRO A 55 -2.54 8.80 -11.27
C PRO A 55 -3.20 8.43 -9.93
N PRO A 56 -3.51 7.14 -9.67
CA PRO A 56 -4.14 6.73 -8.41
C PRO A 56 -3.30 7.06 -7.17
N GLU A 57 -1.98 7.07 -7.31
CA GLU A 57 -1.05 7.32 -6.22
C GLU A 57 -0.09 8.47 -6.55
N LEU A 58 0.44 9.09 -5.51
CA LEU A 58 1.50 10.07 -5.62
C LEU A 58 2.76 9.37 -6.16
N GLU A 59 3.25 9.83 -7.32
CA GLU A 59 4.44 9.26 -7.98
C GLU A 59 5.73 9.55 -7.18
N MET A 60 5.95 8.81 -6.10
CA MET A 60 7.17 8.85 -5.31
C MET A 60 7.65 7.45 -4.95
N HIS A 61 8.95 7.30 -4.78
CA HIS A 61 9.51 6.05 -4.28
C HIS A 61 9.32 5.99 -2.76
N VAL A 62 8.54 5.02 -2.29
CA VAL A 62 8.36 4.71 -0.87
C VAL A 62 9.19 3.45 -0.55
N PRO A 63 10.40 3.58 0.02
CA PRO A 63 11.20 2.41 0.35
C PRO A 63 10.59 1.65 1.52
N LEU A 64 10.74 0.33 1.51
CA LEU A 64 10.38 -0.50 2.66
C LEU A 64 11.29 -0.17 3.84
N THR A 65 10.69 -0.05 5.02
CA THR A 65 11.38 0.14 6.28
C THR A 65 10.77 -0.74 7.35
N THR A 66 11.57 -1.14 8.33
CA THR A 66 11.12 -1.88 9.51
C THR A 66 11.08 -0.95 10.71
N GLN A 67 9.95 -0.92 11.41
CA GLN A 67 9.77 -0.10 12.59
C GLN A 67 9.16 -0.95 13.71
N VAL A 68 9.68 -0.79 14.92
CA VAL A 68 9.04 -1.24 16.15
C VAL A 68 8.41 -0.01 16.78
N PHE A 69 7.12 -0.08 17.10
CA PHE A 69 6.45 0.98 17.85
C PHE A 69 6.70 0.75 19.34
N ASP A 70 7.22 1.77 20.03
CA ASP A 70 7.42 1.71 21.48
C ASP A 70 6.05 1.74 22.18
N ALA A 71 5.94 1.01 23.29
CA ALA A 71 4.75 0.94 24.14
C ALA A 71 4.59 2.17 25.05
N ALA A 72 5.55 3.10 25.05
CA ALA A 72 5.38 4.39 25.71
C ALA A 72 4.14 5.09 25.13
N ARG A 73 3.16 5.42 26.01
CA ARG A 73 1.87 6.04 25.65
C ARG A 73 2.05 7.48 25.17
N GLU A 74 2.72 7.68 24.06
CA GLU A 74 3.00 9.00 23.48
C GLU A 74 1.73 9.59 22.84
N TYR A 75 0.86 8.74 22.30
CA TYR A 75 -0.37 9.12 21.58
C TYR A 75 -1.65 8.81 22.36
N THR A 76 -1.80 9.32 23.58
CA THR A 76 -3.03 9.15 24.37
C THR A 76 -4.18 10.02 23.86
N LEU A 77 -5.39 9.75 24.36
CA LEU A 77 -6.61 10.53 24.13
C LEU A 77 -6.42 12.02 24.38
N TYR A 78 -5.58 12.39 25.36
CA TYR A 78 -5.37 13.78 25.79
C TYR A 78 -4.01 14.37 25.33
N ALA A 79 -3.19 13.63 24.58
CA ALA A 79 -1.86 14.07 24.14
C ALA A 79 -1.92 14.96 22.88
N ASP A 80 -2.63 16.09 22.94
CA ASP A 80 -2.88 16.95 21.78
C ASP A 80 -1.61 17.31 21.00
N ASP A 81 -0.52 17.68 21.68
CA ASP A 81 0.76 18.03 21.05
C ASP A 81 1.38 16.85 20.29
N ALA A 82 1.30 15.64 20.83
CA ALA A 82 1.83 14.45 20.17
C ALA A 82 1.05 14.15 18.89
N TRP A 83 -0.28 14.25 18.93
CA TRP A 83 -1.13 14.08 17.74
C TRP A 83 -0.85 15.16 16.68
N GLN A 84 -0.70 16.42 17.09
CA GLN A 84 -0.36 17.51 16.16
C GLN A 84 1.01 17.32 15.51
N SER A 85 1.97 16.70 16.19
CA SER A 85 3.31 16.43 15.64
C SER A 85 3.32 15.49 14.42
N LEU A 86 2.24 14.75 14.19
CA LEU A 86 2.12 13.81 13.07
C LEU A 86 1.90 14.53 11.72
N PHE A 87 1.43 15.77 11.74
CA PHE A 87 1.07 16.49 10.53
C PHE A 87 2.24 17.27 9.95
N THR A 88 2.32 17.27 8.62
CA THR A 88 3.26 18.14 7.90
C THR A 88 2.77 19.58 7.90
N ARG A 89 3.62 20.52 7.48
CA ARG A 89 3.23 21.93 7.32
C ARG A 89 2.06 22.15 6.36
N SER A 90 1.82 21.21 5.43
CA SER A 90 0.69 21.24 4.51
C SER A 90 -0.51 20.43 4.99
N ASN A 91 -0.49 19.92 6.23
CA ASN A 91 -1.48 18.99 6.77
C ASN A 91 -1.73 17.78 5.85
N GLY A 92 -0.68 17.31 5.16
CA GLY A 92 -0.79 16.15 4.27
C GLY A 92 -1.32 16.42 2.86
N TYR A 93 -1.51 17.69 2.49
CA TYR A 93 -1.91 18.04 1.14
C TYR A 93 -0.71 18.24 0.21
N VAL A 94 -0.89 17.86 -1.05
CA VAL A 94 -0.02 18.19 -2.18
C VAL A 94 -0.80 18.98 -3.22
N ARG A 95 -0.08 19.73 -4.06
CA ARG A 95 -0.66 20.48 -5.19
C ARG A 95 0.01 20.03 -6.48
N LEU A 96 -0.77 19.54 -7.43
CA LEU A 96 -0.29 18.93 -8.67
C LEU A 96 -0.96 19.56 -9.90
N GLY A 97 -0.33 19.40 -11.07
CA GLY A 97 -0.76 20.02 -12.33
C GLY A 97 -0.50 21.53 -12.41
N ASP A 98 -0.73 22.10 -13.59
CA ASP A 98 -0.41 23.51 -13.88
C ASP A 98 -1.22 24.51 -13.05
N VAL A 99 -2.41 24.10 -12.60
CA VAL A 99 -3.32 24.92 -11.78
C VAL A 99 -3.15 24.69 -10.28
N GLY A 100 -2.24 23.81 -9.86
CA GLY A 100 -1.99 23.51 -8.45
C GLY A 100 -3.20 22.89 -7.74
N GLN A 101 -3.87 21.94 -8.41
CA GLN A 101 -5.01 21.21 -7.88
C GLN A 101 -4.63 20.54 -6.56
N PRO A 102 -5.36 20.79 -5.46
CA PRO A 102 -5.10 20.16 -4.18
C PRO A 102 -5.53 18.70 -4.16
N PHE A 103 -4.68 17.85 -3.59
CA PHE A 103 -4.97 16.46 -3.26
C PHE A 103 -4.59 16.21 -1.80
N ALA A 104 -5.46 15.52 -1.07
CA ALA A 104 -5.06 14.93 0.19
C ALA A 104 -4.33 13.62 -0.12
N VAL A 105 -3.17 13.40 0.49
CA VAL A 105 -2.53 12.07 0.43
C VAL A 105 -3.16 11.20 1.50
N ALA A 106 -3.68 10.04 1.11
CA ALA A 106 -4.53 9.19 1.93
C ALA A 106 -3.97 8.91 3.33
N MET A 107 -2.67 8.62 3.48
CA MET A 107 -2.04 8.41 4.80
C MET A 107 -2.31 9.56 5.77
N TRP A 108 -2.16 10.81 5.34
CA TRP A 108 -2.39 11.96 6.22
C TRP A 108 -3.86 12.29 6.39
N HIS A 109 -4.70 12.02 5.39
CA HIS A 109 -6.15 12.15 5.56
C HIS A 109 -6.67 11.13 6.59
N GLN A 110 -6.16 9.90 6.58
CA GLN A 110 -6.45 8.88 7.59
C GLN A 110 -6.02 9.34 8.99
N LEU A 111 -4.83 9.95 9.14
CA LEU A 111 -4.39 10.54 10.41
C LEU A 111 -5.30 11.70 10.85
N HIS A 112 -5.71 12.57 9.92
CA HIS A 112 -6.63 13.67 10.20
C HIS A 112 -7.98 13.16 10.73
N CYS A 113 -8.56 12.16 10.08
CA CYS A 113 -9.81 11.53 10.52
C CYS A 113 -9.65 10.83 11.88
N LEU A 114 -8.52 10.17 12.11
CA LEU A 114 -8.24 9.52 13.39
C LEU A 114 -8.11 10.53 14.54
N ASP A 115 -7.45 11.67 14.32
CA ASP A 115 -7.37 12.76 15.30
C ASP A 115 -8.75 13.41 15.54
N GLY A 116 -9.55 13.58 14.50
CA GLY A 116 -10.94 14.04 14.62
C GLY A 116 -11.82 13.09 15.44
N LEU A 117 -11.65 11.77 15.27
CA LEU A 117 -12.32 10.77 16.09
C LEU A 117 -11.87 10.85 17.55
N ARG A 118 -10.56 10.97 17.79
CA ARG A 118 -10.01 11.19 19.14
C ARG A 118 -10.62 12.41 19.80
N ASP A 119 -10.69 13.53 19.10
CA ASP A 119 -11.25 14.78 19.62
C ASP A 119 -12.75 14.63 19.95
N ALA A 120 -13.50 13.94 19.09
CA ALA A 120 -14.90 13.62 19.34
C ALA A 120 -15.09 12.70 20.57
N LEU A 121 -14.19 11.73 20.78
CA LEU A 121 -14.23 10.85 21.97
C LEU A 121 -13.87 11.62 23.24
N LYS A 122 -12.87 12.50 23.17
CA LYS A 122 -12.42 13.37 24.26
C LYS A 122 -13.57 14.24 24.79
N HIS A 123 -14.37 14.83 23.90
CA HIS A 123 -15.46 15.76 24.26
C HIS A 123 -16.85 15.08 24.35
N GLY A 124 -17.07 13.93 23.71
CA GLY A 124 -18.38 13.29 23.60
C GLY A 124 -18.86 12.55 24.86
N ARG A 125 -17.98 12.34 25.86
CA ARG A 125 -18.30 11.61 27.10
C ARG A 125 -17.83 12.30 28.37
N GLU A 126 -17.68 13.63 28.36
CA GLU A 126 -17.22 14.38 29.54
C GLU A 126 -17.99 13.96 30.82
N GLY A 127 -17.30 13.23 31.70
CA GLY A 127 -17.80 12.79 33.01
C GLY A 127 -18.18 11.31 33.18
N ASN A 128 -18.15 10.46 32.15
CA ASN A 128 -18.66 9.07 32.23
C ASN A 128 -17.71 7.94 31.75
N MET A 129 -16.45 8.23 31.42
CA MET A 129 -15.48 7.19 31.06
C MET A 129 -14.69 6.72 32.28
N THR A 130 -14.54 5.41 32.43
CA THR A 130 -13.65 4.81 33.42
C THR A 130 -12.19 4.89 32.96
N ASP A 131 -11.23 4.70 33.88
CA ASP A 131 -9.81 4.60 33.52
C ASP A 131 -9.53 3.44 32.55
N GLU A 132 -10.33 2.36 32.62
CA GLU A 132 -10.26 1.23 31.70
C GLU A 132 -10.71 1.62 30.29
N ASP A 133 -11.81 2.38 30.17
CA ASP A 133 -12.30 2.89 28.88
C ASP A 133 -11.25 3.79 28.22
N VAL A 134 -10.69 4.74 28.97
CA VAL A 134 -9.62 5.62 28.48
C VAL A 134 -8.41 4.80 28.06
N GLY A 135 -8.05 3.78 28.86
CA GLY A 135 -6.93 2.92 28.54
C GLY A 135 -7.12 2.11 27.25
N HIS A 136 -8.34 1.63 27.00
CA HIS A 136 -8.67 0.93 25.78
C HIS A 136 -8.67 1.88 24.58
N ILE A 137 -9.22 3.09 24.73
CA ILE A 137 -9.22 4.13 23.70
C ILE A 137 -7.80 4.51 23.29
N ASP A 138 -6.92 4.79 24.27
CA ASP A 138 -5.51 5.11 24.01
C ASP A 138 -4.85 4.04 23.14
N HIS A 139 -4.99 2.76 23.55
CA HIS A 139 -4.39 1.64 22.84
C HIS A 139 -4.94 1.50 21.42
N CYS A 140 -6.27 1.60 21.24
CA CYS A 140 -6.92 1.50 19.95
C CYS A 140 -6.52 2.63 18.99
N LEU A 141 -6.47 3.87 19.48
CA LEU A 141 -6.05 5.01 18.68
C LEU A 141 -4.59 4.88 18.24
N ASP A 142 -3.69 4.49 19.14
CA ASP A 142 -2.30 4.28 18.77
C ASP A 142 -2.14 3.10 17.78
N TYR A 143 -2.86 2.00 17.99
CA TYR A 143 -2.84 0.85 17.07
C TYR A 143 -3.31 1.20 15.64
N LEU A 144 -4.35 2.02 15.52
CA LEU A 144 -4.80 2.52 14.22
C LEU A 144 -3.77 3.46 13.58
N ARG A 145 -3.15 4.35 14.36
CA ARG A 145 -2.06 5.23 13.91
C ARG A 145 -0.87 4.41 13.38
N GLN A 146 -0.51 3.32 14.07
CA GLN A 146 0.55 2.40 13.61
C GLN A 146 0.21 1.79 12.25
N THR A 147 -1.04 1.35 12.05
CA THR A 147 -1.52 0.79 10.78
C THR A 147 -1.41 1.81 9.64
N VAL A 148 -1.88 3.03 9.86
CA VAL A 148 -1.79 4.12 8.88
C VAL A 148 -0.35 4.39 8.48
N ARG A 149 0.57 4.47 9.45
CA ARG A 149 1.99 4.73 9.19
C ARG A 149 2.68 3.56 8.48
N CYS A 150 2.40 2.33 8.87
CA CYS A 150 2.98 1.13 8.24
C CYS A 150 2.53 0.94 6.80
N TRP A 151 1.27 1.27 6.50
CA TRP A 151 0.75 1.19 5.14
C TRP A 151 1.27 2.33 4.26
N SER A 152 1.43 3.54 4.83
CA SER A 152 1.91 4.73 4.12
C SER A 152 1.16 4.96 2.80
N ASP A 153 -0.17 4.95 2.85
CA ASP A 153 -1.03 5.05 1.68
C ASP A 153 -0.75 6.32 0.87
N THR A 154 -0.22 6.13 -0.35
CA THR A 154 0.08 7.23 -1.26
C THR A 154 -1.07 7.59 -2.20
N THR A 155 -2.25 7.00 -2.02
CA THR A 155 -3.43 7.31 -2.85
C THR A 155 -3.68 8.82 -2.88
N LEU A 156 -3.89 9.35 -4.09
CA LEU A 156 -4.25 10.75 -4.31
C LEU A 156 -5.76 10.89 -4.23
N GLU A 157 -6.22 11.59 -3.21
CA GLU A 157 -7.64 11.90 -3.03
C GLU A 157 -7.90 13.34 -3.47
N ALA A 158 -8.68 13.51 -4.52
CA ALA A 158 -8.95 14.83 -5.07
C ALA A 158 -9.71 15.67 -4.05
N ALA A 159 -9.16 16.83 -3.69
CA ALA A 159 -9.85 17.70 -2.75
C ALA A 159 -10.93 18.50 -3.48
N GLU A 160 -12.15 18.38 -2.99
CA GLU A 160 -13.31 19.08 -3.49
C GLU A 160 -13.65 20.26 -2.59
N ARG A 161 -14.39 21.22 -3.15
CA ARG A 161 -14.90 22.35 -2.37
C ARG A 161 -16.10 21.86 -1.55
N VAL A 162 -15.92 21.83 -0.23
CA VAL A 162 -16.98 21.49 0.73
C VAL A 162 -17.49 22.79 1.36
N GLU A 163 -18.79 23.04 1.23
CA GLU A 163 -19.48 24.14 1.92
C GLU A 163 -19.76 23.74 3.38
N MET A 164 -19.38 24.61 4.31
CA MET A 164 -19.52 24.40 5.75
C MET A 164 -20.79 25.10 6.28
N PRO A 165 -21.33 24.67 7.45
CA PRO A 165 -22.50 25.31 8.06
C PRO A 165 -22.33 26.80 8.38
N ASP A 166 -21.08 27.25 8.55
CA ASP A 166 -20.73 28.66 8.82
C ASP A 166 -20.67 29.52 7.54
N GLY A 167 -21.02 28.97 6.37
CA GLY A 167 -20.97 29.64 5.08
C GLY A 167 -19.55 29.78 4.50
N THR A 168 -18.54 29.24 5.17
CA THR A 168 -17.19 29.11 4.61
C THR A 168 -17.11 27.87 3.73
N ALA A 169 -16.12 27.83 2.85
CA ALA A 169 -15.81 26.61 2.13
C ALA A 169 -14.38 26.18 2.38
N ARG A 170 -14.20 24.87 2.46
CA ARG A 170 -12.93 24.22 2.75
C ARG A 170 -12.64 23.19 1.68
N ALA A 171 -11.36 22.90 1.48
CA ALA A 171 -10.96 21.74 0.69
C ALA A 171 -11.23 20.50 1.54
N GLY A 172 -12.00 19.56 1.02
CA GLY A 172 -12.27 18.28 1.67
C GLY A 172 -12.04 17.14 0.70
N ALA A 173 -11.37 16.10 1.15
CA ALA A 173 -11.28 14.83 0.44
C ALA A 173 -12.21 13.82 1.11
N THR A 174 -12.71 12.85 0.36
CA THR A 174 -13.52 11.75 0.92
C THR A 174 -12.91 10.37 0.64
N GLY A 175 -11.98 10.29 -0.33
CA GLY A 175 -11.48 9.04 -0.90
C GLY A 175 -12.51 8.26 -1.72
N ILE A 176 -13.79 8.69 -1.73
CA ILE A 176 -14.87 8.00 -2.43
C ILE A 176 -14.76 8.27 -3.93
N GLY A 177 -14.74 7.19 -4.72
CA GLY A 177 -14.63 7.27 -6.18
C GLY A 177 -13.22 7.61 -6.67
N ASP A 178 -12.23 7.66 -5.79
CA ASP A 178 -10.81 7.63 -6.17
C ASP A 178 -10.34 6.18 -6.30
N LEU A 179 -9.31 5.95 -7.09
CA LEU A 179 -8.80 4.60 -7.36
C LEU A 179 -7.78 4.22 -6.28
N HIS A 180 -8.10 3.20 -5.49
CA HIS A 180 -7.24 2.68 -4.42
C HIS A 180 -6.49 1.43 -4.88
N ILE A 181 -5.20 1.33 -4.51
CA ILE A 181 -4.39 0.12 -4.73
C ILE A 181 -4.35 -0.68 -3.43
N CYS A 182 -5.28 -1.63 -3.31
CA CYS A 182 -5.44 -2.41 -2.09
C CYS A 182 -4.69 -3.76 -2.16
N ARG A 183 -4.25 -4.23 -1.00
CA ARG A 183 -4.06 -5.66 -0.77
C ARG A 183 -5.41 -6.37 -0.92
N ASP A 184 -5.42 -7.52 -1.58
CA ASP A 184 -6.65 -8.31 -1.70
C ASP A 184 -7.02 -8.94 -0.35
N TRP A 185 -7.89 -8.24 0.38
CA TRP A 185 -8.33 -8.62 1.72
C TRP A 185 -9.10 -9.95 1.73
N ARG A 186 -9.71 -10.35 0.62
CA ARG A 186 -10.48 -11.60 0.53
C ARG A 186 -9.60 -12.82 0.77
N HIS A 187 -8.39 -12.83 0.20
CA HIS A 187 -7.43 -13.90 0.46
C HIS A 187 -7.03 -14.00 1.93
N VAL A 188 -6.95 -12.86 2.63
CA VAL A 188 -6.68 -12.85 4.07
C VAL A 188 -7.90 -13.38 4.83
N THR A 189 -9.10 -12.95 4.45
CA THR A 189 -10.36 -13.45 5.02
C THR A 189 -10.49 -14.96 4.86
N ASP A 190 -10.35 -15.48 3.64
CA ASP A 190 -10.46 -16.92 3.35
C ASP A 190 -9.47 -17.71 4.21
N TYR A 191 -8.20 -17.25 4.30
CA TYR A 191 -7.20 -17.91 5.14
C TYR A 191 -7.55 -17.91 6.63
N VAL A 192 -8.09 -16.81 7.16
CA VAL A 192 -8.48 -16.70 8.58
C VAL A 192 -9.65 -17.62 8.89
N GLU A 193 -10.65 -17.67 8.02
CA GLU A 193 -11.81 -18.57 8.17
C GLU A 193 -11.38 -20.04 8.08
N ASP A 194 -10.60 -20.40 7.06
CA ASP A 194 -10.05 -21.76 6.91
C ASP A 194 -9.24 -22.17 8.15
N ASN A 195 -8.43 -21.24 8.69
CA ASN A 195 -7.68 -21.48 9.92
C ASN A 195 -8.59 -21.71 11.12
N TYR A 196 -9.64 -20.89 11.25
CA TYR A 196 -10.61 -21.02 12.35
C TYR A 196 -11.32 -22.39 12.29
N GLU A 197 -11.71 -22.87 11.11
CA GLU A 197 -12.34 -24.18 10.93
C GLU A 197 -11.46 -25.35 11.42
N ILE A 198 -10.13 -25.27 11.22
CA ILE A 198 -9.18 -26.29 11.71
C ILE A 198 -9.19 -26.39 13.24
N TRP A 199 -9.42 -25.27 13.93
CA TRP A 199 -9.37 -25.18 15.38
C TRP A 199 -10.76 -25.22 16.03
N GLN A 200 -11.84 -25.37 15.26
CA GLN A 200 -13.15 -25.59 15.87
C GLN A 200 -13.13 -26.93 16.63
N PRO A 201 -13.35 -26.93 17.96
CA PRO A 201 -13.62 -28.16 18.68
C PRO A 201 -14.85 -28.81 18.04
N ALA A 202 -14.89 -30.15 17.94
CA ALA A 202 -16.08 -30.87 17.49
C ALA A 202 -17.32 -30.30 18.19
N ALA A 203 -18.18 -29.65 17.39
CA ALA A 203 -19.25 -28.75 17.79
C ALA A 203 -19.73 -28.86 19.25
N GLU A 204 -19.38 -27.89 20.09
CA GLU A 204 -20.20 -27.60 21.27
C GLU A 204 -21.56 -27.06 20.77
N PRO A 205 -22.70 -27.51 21.31
CA PRO A 205 -24.01 -27.06 20.86
C PRO A 205 -24.11 -25.53 20.96
N ARG A 206 -24.43 -24.86 19.84
CA ARG A 206 -24.68 -23.42 19.81
C ARG A 206 -25.65 -23.06 20.92
N ARG A 207 -25.21 -22.23 21.89
CA ARG A 207 -26.12 -21.67 22.89
C ARG A 207 -27.15 -20.81 22.15
N PRO A 208 -28.46 -20.99 22.41
CA PRO A 208 -29.46 -20.10 21.84
C PRO A 208 -29.21 -18.69 22.39
N VAL A 209 -29.20 -17.72 21.46
CA VAL A 209 -29.20 -16.28 21.76
C VAL A 209 -30.58 -15.89 22.26
#